data_AF-G7CEX9-F1
#
_entry.id   AF-G7CEX9-F1
#
_cell.length_a   1.000
_cell.length_b   1.000
_cell.length_c   1.000
_cell.angle_alpha   90.00
_cell.angle_beta   90.00
_cell.angle_gamma   90.00
#
_symmetry.space_group_name_H-M   'P 1'
#
loop_
_entity.id
_entity.type
_entity.pdbx_description
1 polymer ?
#
loop_
_entity_poly.entity_id
_entity_poly.type
_entity_poly.pdbx_seq_one_letter_code
_entity_poly.pdbx_strand_id
1 'polypeptide(L)'
;MLDSGQPAMLRDLTDFDWDEVHLFNEGASRDRVEQVVGAPVLKDKYWESSSSLLVFEKDGSIVNVLSITGDYLRADKPTWTSDVAVVPWGAGALRLQ
;
A
#
# COMPACT_ATOMS: atom_id res chain seq x y z
N MET A 1 -4.80 -24.20 -11.24
CA MET A 1 -3.40 -23.73 -11.15
C MET A 1 -3.42 -22.21 -11.27
N LEU A 2 -3.42 -21.50 -10.15
CA LEU A 2 -3.11 -20.07 -10.11
C LEU A 2 -1.64 -19.98 -9.71
N ASP A 3 -0.76 -20.37 -10.62
CA ASP A 3 0.67 -20.59 -10.37
C ASP A 3 1.51 -19.81 -11.38
N SER A 4 1.05 -18.61 -11.72
CA SER A 4 1.84 -17.63 -12.45
C SER A 4 1.87 -16.37 -11.60
N GLY A 5 2.72 -16.38 -10.57
CA GLY A 5 3.15 -15.17 -9.87
C GLY A 5 3.89 -14.26 -10.84
N GLN A 6 3.16 -13.66 -11.77
CA GLN A 6 3.70 -12.70 -12.71
C GLN A 6 3.57 -11.30 -12.13
N PRO A 7 4.59 -10.46 -12.30
CA PRO A 7 4.48 -9.03 -12.00
C PRO A 7 3.23 -8.43 -12.65
N ALA A 8 2.52 -7.61 -11.88
CA ALA A 8 1.40 -6.81 -12.39
C ALA A 8 1.57 -5.38 -11.91
N MET A 9 1.20 -4.40 -12.75
CA MET A 9 1.18 -3.01 -12.33
C MET A 9 0.09 -2.83 -11.28
N LEU A 10 0.38 -2.13 -10.18
CA LEU A 10 -0.61 -1.94 -9.13
C LEU A 10 -1.85 -1.20 -9.65
N ARG A 11 -1.67 -0.26 -10.59
CA ARG A 11 -2.77 0.46 -11.24
C ARG A 11 -3.73 -0.44 -12.03
N ASP A 12 -3.26 -1.59 -12.51
CA ASP A 12 -4.09 -2.56 -13.22
C ASP A 12 -4.86 -3.48 -12.25
N LEU A 13 -4.48 -3.47 -10.96
CA LEU A 13 -5.13 -4.21 -9.87
C LEU A 13 -6.14 -3.37 -9.09
N THR A 14 -6.27 -2.08 -9.41
CA THR A 14 -7.20 -1.12 -8.81
C THR A 14 -8.24 -0.67 -9.83
N ASP A 15 -9.47 -0.40 -9.39
CA ASP A 15 -10.58 0.06 -10.23
C ASP A 15 -10.89 1.57 -10.09
N PHE A 16 -9.95 2.34 -9.53
CA PHE A 16 -10.03 3.78 -9.32
C PHE A 16 -8.74 4.49 -9.78
N ASP A 17 -8.85 5.79 -10.07
CA ASP A 17 -7.72 6.61 -10.53
C ASP A 17 -6.85 7.09 -9.35
N TRP A 18 -5.53 6.95 -9.47
CA TRP A 18 -4.53 7.45 -8.53
C TRP A 18 -3.18 7.67 -9.24
N ASP A 19 -2.32 8.52 -8.69
CA ASP A 19 -0.96 8.79 -9.20
C ASP A 19 0.15 8.50 -8.19
N GLU A 20 -0.17 8.47 -6.90
CA GLU A 20 0.74 8.12 -5.82
C GLU A 20 0.12 7.10 -4.85
N VAL A 21 0.94 6.19 -4.32
CA VAL A 21 0.55 5.26 -3.27
C VAL A 21 1.62 5.20 -2.17
N HIS A 22 1.16 5.16 -0.92
CA HIS A 22 2.00 4.94 0.24
C HIS A 22 1.72 3.58 0.86
N LEU A 23 2.76 2.76 1.04
CA LEU A 23 2.67 1.50 1.76
C LEU A 23 3.32 1.63 3.15
N PHE A 24 2.57 1.23 4.17
CA PHE A 24 3.03 1.14 5.54
C PHE A 24 2.86 -0.30 6.04
N ASN A 25 3.96 -0.92 6.50
CA ASN A 25 3.93 -2.26 7.07
C ASN A 25 3.19 -2.28 8.42
N GLU A 26 2.86 -3.48 8.91
CA GLU A 26 2.27 -3.67 10.24
C GLU A 26 3.05 -2.91 11.33
N GLY A 27 2.32 -2.25 12.24
CA GLY A 27 2.90 -1.52 13.36
C GLY A 27 3.36 -0.08 13.06
N ALA A 28 3.15 0.42 11.84
CA ALA A 28 3.38 1.84 11.55
C ALA A 28 2.49 2.74 12.42
N SER A 29 3.09 3.71 13.12
CA SER A 29 2.34 4.64 13.95
C SER A 29 1.52 5.63 13.12
N ARG A 30 0.41 6.10 13.68
CA ARG A 30 -0.41 7.17 13.07
C ARG A 30 0.43 8.38 12.69
N ASP A 31 1.26 8.87 13.63
CA ASP A 31 2.12 10.04 13.39
C ASP A 31 3.04 9.83 12.20
N ARG A 32 3.57 8.60 12.01
CA ARG A 32 4.43 8.28 10.87
C ARG A 32 3.64 8.27 9.56
N VAL A 33 2.44 7.70 9.56
CA VAL A 33 1.56 7.66 8.38
C VAL A 33 1.19 9.09 7.97
N GLU A 34 0.65 9.88 8.89
CA GLU A 34 0.21 11.25 8.62
C GLU A 34 1.37 12.19 8.26
N GLN A 35 2.58 11.95 8.79
CA GLN A 35 3.78 12.69 8.38
C GLN A 35 4.16 12.43 6.91
N VAL A 36 4.04 11.18 6.45
CA VAL A 36 4.42 10.81 5.08
C VAL A 36 3.36 11.25 4.08
N VAL A 37 2.09 11.04 4.41
CA VAL A 37 0.94 11.39 3.56
C VAL A 37 0.69 12.90 3.56
N GLY A 38 1.05 13.61 4.65
CA GLY A 38 0.79 15.05 4.77
C GLY A 38 -0.66 15.39 5.08
N ALA A 39 -1.53 14.39 5.29
CA ALA A 39 -2.93 14.56 5.64
C ALA A 39 -3.38 13.54 6.70
N PRO A 40 -4.45 13.84 7.47
CA PRO A 40 -5.05 12.87 8.38
C PRO A 40 -5.65 11.68 7.61
N VAL A 41 -5.10 10.49 7.81
CA VAL A 41 -5.54 9.27 7.13
C VAL A 41 -6.52 8.47 7.97
N LEU A 42 -6.26 8.37 9.28
CA LEU A 42 -7.00 7.50 10.19
C LEU A 42 -8.04 8.30 10.98
N LYS A 43 -9.30 7.84 10.92
CA LYS A 43 -10.39 8.40 11.74
C LYS A 43 -10.24 8.07 13.22
N ASP A 44 -9.65 6.91 13.55
CA ASP A 44 -9.38 6.48 14.92
C ASP A 44 -7.90 6.54 15.30
N LYS A 45 -7.61 6.58 16.61
CA LYS A 45 -6.24 6.73 17.16
C LYS A 45 -5.33 5.54 16.89
N TYR A 46 -5.87 4.35 16.59
CA TYR A 46 -5.08 3.13 16.45
C TYR A 46 -5.50 2.32 15.22
N TRP A 47 -4.52 2.05 14.36
CA TRP A 47 -4.59 0.98 13.38
C TRP A 47 -4.18 -0.32 14.08
N GLU A 48 -5.09 -0.92 14.85
CA GLU A 48 -4.84 -2.24 15.47
C GLU A 48 -5.19 -3.36 14.49
N SER A 49 -4.38 -3.52 13.45
CA SER A 49 -4.50 -4.73 12.64
C SER A 49 -3.14 -5.20 12.17
N SER A 50 -2.95 -6.52 12.19
CA SER A 50 -1.83 -7.20 11.56
C SER A 50 -1.95 -7.14 10.04
N SER A 51 -1.88 -5.93 9.50
CA SER A 51 -2.10 -5.65 8.10
C SER A 51 -1.21 -4.50 7.63
N SER A 52 -0.86 -4.55 6.34
CA SER A 52 -0.23 -3.42 5.66
C SER A 52 -1.29 -2.42 5.21
N LEU A 53 -1.01 -1.13 5.36
CA LEU A 53 -1.88 -0.04 4.95
C LEU A 53 -1.39 0.55 3.62
N LEU A 54 -2.30 0.70 2.67
CA LEU A 54 -2.07 1.41 1.42
C LEU A 54 -2.91 2.68 1.41
N VAL A 55 -2.28 3.83 1.20
CA VAL A 55 -2.95 5.12 1.05
C VAL A 55 -2.73 5.59 -0.38
N PHE A 56 -3.81 5.74 -1.14
CA PHE A 56 -3.76 6.14 -2.54
C PHE A 56 -4.17 7.60 -2.68
N GLU A 57 -3.40 8.34 -3.48
CA GLU A 57 -3.64 9.74 -3.78
C GLU A 57 -3.82 9.98 -5.28
N LYS A 58 -4.62 11.01 -5.58
CA LYS A 58 -4.71 11.62 -6.89
C LYS A 58 -4.54 13.13 -6.72
N ASP A 59 -3.58 13.71 -7.42
CA ASP A 59 -3.31 15.16 -7.40
C ASP A 59 -3.18 15.71 -5.95
N GLY A 60 -2.56 14.95 -5.05
CA GLY A 60 -2.33 15.31 -3.64
C GLY A 60 -3.57 15.18 -2.73
N SER A 61 -4.64 14.55 -3.20
CA SER A 61 -5.83 14.24 -2.40
C SER A 61 -5.96 12.73 -2.21
N ILE A 62 -6.20 12.30 -0.98
CA ILE A 62 -6.47 10.89 -0.67
C ILE A 62 -7.76 10.47 -1.38
N VAL A 63 -7.66 9.49 -2.27
CA VAL A 63 -8.80 8.92 -3.00
C VAL A 63 -9.24 7.58 -2.44
N ASN A 64 -8.32 6.82 -1.83
CA ASN A 64 -8.66 5.53 -1.23
C ASN A 64 -7.64 5.12 -0.15
N VAL A 65 -8.10 4.29 0.79
CA VAL A 65 -7.27 3.68 1.83
C VAL A 65 -7.63 2.21 1.93
N LEU A 66 -6.67 1.33 1.66
CA LEU A 66 -6.85 -0.12 1.66
C LEU A 66 -5.96 -0.79 2.69
N SER A 67 -6.39 -1.96 3.12
CA SER A 67 -5.74 -2.72 4.19
C SER A 67 -5.58 -4.14 3.73
N ILE A 68 -4.34 -4.60 3.64
CA ILE A 68 -4.02 -5.96 3.21
C ILE A 68 -3.64 -6.74 4.45
N THR A 69 -4.54 -7.64 4.86
CA THR A 69 -4.35 -8.51 6.02
C THR A 69 -3.17 -9.44 5.82
N GLY A 70 -2.37 -9.60 6.87
CA GLY A 70 -1.14 -10.37 6.84
C GLY A 70 0.02 -9.60 6.23
N ASP A 71 1.23 -10.00 6.62
CA ASP A 71 2.50 -9.35 6.27
C ASP A 71 2.98 -9.72 4.84
N TYR A 72 2.00 -9.87 3.94
CA TYR A 72 2.11 -10.43 2.59
C TYR A 72 2.47 -9.38 1.53
N LEU A 73 2.37 -8.08 1.80
CA LEU A 73 2.83 -7.04 0.86
C LEU A 73 3.85 -6.15 1.54
N ARG A 74 5.02 -5.98 0.92
CA ARG A 74 6.12 -5.19 1.50
C ARG A 74 6.67 -4.15 0.52
N ALA A 75 7.34 -3.14 1.06
CA ALA A 75 8.07 -2.16 0.27
C ALA A 75 9.33 -1.69 1.01
N ASP A 76 10.35 -1.28 0.25
CA ASP A 76 11.61 -0.74 0.80
C ASP A 76 11.52 0.75 1.14
N LYS A 77 10.57 1.42 0.50
CA LYS A 77 10.27 2.83 0.69
C LYS A 77 8.75 2.98 0.77
N PRO A 78 8.26 4.02 1.47
CA PRO A 78 6.84 4.18 1.68
C PRO A 78 6.13 4.62 0.39
N THR A 79 6.72 5.51 -0.41
CA THR A 79 6.03 6.18 -1.52
C THR A 79 6.41 5.64 -2.89
N TRP A 80 5.40 5.45 -3.73
CA TRP A 80 5.50 4.95 -5.10
C TRP A 80 4.56 5.69 -6.04
N THR A 81 4.94 5.86 -7.30
CA THR A 81 4.05 6.37 -8.35
C THR A 81 3.17 5.25 -8.91
N SER A 82 2.19 5.60 -9.75
CA SER A 82 1.33 4.64 -10.45
C SER A 82 2.06 3.67 -11.40
N ASP A 83 3.37 3.85 -11.60
CA ASP A 83 4.23 2.94 -12.36
C ASP A 83 4.82 1.79 -11.52
N VAL A 84 4.39 1.62 -10.26
CA VAL A 84 4.87 0.53 -9.39
C VAL A 84 4.25 -0.82 -9.75
N ALA A 85 5.08 -1.87 -9.70
CA ALA A 85 4.63 -3.24 -9.89
C ALA A 85 4.52 -3.99 -8.56
N VAL A 86 3.56 -4.91 -8.49
CA VAL A 86 3.47 -5.94 -7.46
C VAL A 86 4.16 -7.20 -7.97
N VAL A 87 5.23 -7.62 -7.30
CA VAL A 87 6.06 -8.77 -7.70
C VAL A 87 6.09 -9.84 -6.61
N PRO A 88 6.20 -11.14 -6.95
CA PRO A 88 6.41 -12.18 -5.95
C PRO A 88 7.74 -12.02 -5.23
N TRP A 89 7.74 -12.25 -3.91
CA TRP A 89 8.92 -12.11 -3.05
C TRP A 89 9.25 -13.38 -2.24
N GLY A 90 8.48 -14.46 -2.45
CA GLY A 90 8.69 -15.77 -1.83
C GLY A 90 7.75 -16.05 -0.66
N ALA A 91 7.57 -17.34 -0.33
CA ALA A 91 6.66 -17.80 0.76
C ALA A 91 5.21 -17.25 0.68
N GLY A 92 4.73 -16.93 -0.52
CA GLY A 92 3.41 -16.33 -0.73
C GLY A 92 3.34 -14.82 -0.50
N ALA A 93 4.46 -14.17 -0.17
CA ALA A 93 4.56 -12.72 -0.06
C ALA A 93 4.81 -12.06 -1.44
N LEU A 94 4.39 -10.82 -1.52
CA LEU A 94 4.47 -9.88 -2.61
C LEU A 94 5.27 -8.64 -2.16
N ARG A 95 5.80 -7.90 -3.12
CA ARG A 95 6.53 -6.66 -2.87
C ARG A 95 6.22 -5.61 -3.93
N LEU A 96 6.24 -4.34 -3.53
CA LEU A 96 6.26 -3.20 -4.44
C LEU A 96 7.69 -2.98 -4.95
N GLN A 97 7.86 -2.94 -6.28
CA GLN A 97 9.14 -2.73 -6.96
C GLN A 97 8.98 -1.88 -8.22
#